data_AF-A0A8H6ELR5-F1
#
_entry.id   AF-A0A8H6ELR5-F1
#
_cell.length_a   1.000
_cell.length_b   1.000
_cell.length_c   1.000
_cell.angle_alpha   90.00
_cell.angle_beta   90.00
_cell.angle_gamma   90.00
#
_symmetry.space_group_name_H-M   'P 1'
#
loop_
_entity.id
_entity.type
_entity.pdbx_description
1 polymer ?
#
loop_
_entity_poly.entity_id
_entity_poly.type
_entity_poly.pdbx_seq_one_letter_code
_entity_poly.pdbx_strand_id
1 'polypeptide(L)'
;MDMLSYDSAPKHLSALKLQRESILQPKKPVQQPIAVDNNSVFTHATEDYSALNISNRSKENSKTRPEQQTSNQLGAHSPKNEDDHSPESPQKTVHIKPSSLPILSRVFPTTFNEHASKPLDWRTFVTAMKNAGFTAAESGGSAVRFLNTVDGGRIVFHEPHPTAKIEQSMLRAWGKRLGKWFRWARESFFVT
;
A
#
# COMPACT_ATOMS: atom_id res chain seq x y z
N MET A 1 -11.28 -2.24 -50.55
CA MET A 1 -11.98 -2.47 -49.27
C MET A 1 -12.09 -1.13 -48.56
N ASP A 2 -13.28 -0.52 -48.54
CA ASP A 2 -13.52 0.71 -47.78
C ASP A 2 -13.80 0.39 -46.32
N MET A 3 -12.95 0.90 -45.42
CA MET A 3 -13.18 0.84 -43.97
C MET A 3 -14.30 1.81 -43.60
N LEU A 4 -15.47 1.27 -43.21
CA LEU A 4 -16.51 2.09 -42.58
C LEU A 4 -16.03 2.58 -41.21
N SER A 5 -15.61 3.84 -41.14
CA SER A 5 -15.33 4.54 -39.87
C SER A 5 -16.66 4.96 -39.23
N TYR A 6 -17.08 4.21 -38.20
CA TYR A 6 -18.34 4.42 -37.49
C TYR A 6 -18.40 5.74 -36.70
N ASP A 7 -17.23 6.25 -36.28
CA ASP A 7 -17.10 7.46 -35.46
C ASP A 7 -17.28 8.77 -36.25
N SER A 8 -17.30 8.70 -37.58
CA SER A 8 -17.43 9.88 -38.46
C SER A 8 -18.88 10.20 -38.84
N ALA A 9 -19.85 9.41 -38.35
CA ALA A 9 -21.26 9.67 -38.64
C ALA A 9 -21.68 11.02 -38.04
N PRO A 10 -22.25 11.96 -38.82
CA PRO A 10 -22.56 13.31 -38.35
C PRO A 10 -23.53 13.33 -37.16
N LYS A 11 -24.39 12.31 -37.05
CA LYS A 11 -25.27 12.11 -35.89
C LYS A 11 -24.48 11.88 -34.60
N HIS A 12 -23.40 11.10 -34.64
CA HIS A 12 -22.56 10.81 -33.48
C HIS A 12 -21.86 12.06 -32.96
N LEU A 13 -21.32 12.88 -33.87
CA LEU A 13 -20.67 14.15 -33.52
C LEU A 13 -21.65 15.15 -32.89
N SER A 14 -22.88 15.22 -33.40
CA SER A 14 -23.93 16.08 -32.80
C SER A 14 -24.32 15.66 -31.38
N ALA A 15 -24.41 14.34 -31.12
CA ALA A 15 -24.71 13.81 -29.80
C ALA A 15 -23.60 14.14 -28.78
N LEU A 16 -22.34 13.99 -29.18
CA LEU A 16 -21.19 14.36 -28.34
C LEU A 16 -21.13 15.86 -28.06
N LYS A 17 -21.50 16.70 -29.04
CA LYS A 17 -21.55 18.16 -28.86
C LYS A 17 -22.62 18.56 -27.86
N LEU A 18 -23.84 18.03 -28.00
CA LEU A 18 -24.95 18.29 -27.07
C LEU A 18 -24.63 17.82 -25.64
N GLN A 19 -24.00 16.66 -25.49
CA GLN A 19 -23.59 16.16 -24.17
C GLN A 19 -22.57 17.08 -23.50
N ARG A 20 -21.57 17.57 -24.26
CA ARG A 20 -20.58 18.52 -23.74
C ARG A 20 -21.22 19.85 -23.32
N GLU A 21 -22.15 20.37 -24.12
CA GLU A 21 -22.87 21.61 -23.80
C GLU A 21 -23.75 21.47 -22.55
N SER A 22 -24.38 20.32 -22.33
CA SER A 22 -25.16 20.03 -21.11
C SER A 22 -24.30 20.05 -19.84
N ILE A 23 -23.07 19.50 -19.91
CA ILE A 23 -22.13 19.46 -18.77
C ILE A 23 -21.60 20.85 -18.43
N LEU A 24 -21.41 21.71 -19.43
CA LEU A 24 -20.85 23.06 -19.25
C LEU A 24 -21.87 24.07 -18.71
N GLN A 25 -23.15 23.72 -18.60
CA GLN A 25 -24.13 24.65 -18.02
C GLN A 25 -23.91 24.80 -16.51
N PRO A 26 -23.67 26.02 -15.99
CA PRO A 26 -23.53 26.25 -14.56
C PRO A 26 -24.88 25.99 -13.88
N LYS A 27 -24.91 24.99 -12.98
CA LYS A 27 -26.06 24.75 -12.09
C LYS A 27 -26.29 25.99 -11.22
N LYS A 28 -27.44 26.63 -11.36
CA LYS A 28 -27.89 27.68 -10.43
C LYS A 28 -27.97 27.08 -9.01
N PRO A 29 -27.50 27.78 -7.97
CA PRO A 29 -27.65 27.31 -6.60
C PRO A 29 -29.14 27.35 -6.23
N VAL A 30 -29.73 26.15 -6.07
CA VAL A 30 -31.05 25.98 -5.47
C VAL A 30 -30.90 26.25 -3.97
N GLN A 31 -31.31 27.43 -3.52
CA GLN A 31 -31.50 27.71 -2.10
C GLN A 31 -32.79 26.99 -1.68
N GLN A 32 -32.66 25.93 -0.88
CA GLN A 32 -33.77 25.39 -0.11
C GLN A 32 -33.48 25.62 1.38
N PRO A 33 -34.45 26.16 2.15
CA PRO A 33 -34.27 26.36 3.57
C PRO A 33 -34.16 25.01 4.30
N ILE A 34 -33.20 24.96 5.23
CA ILE A 34 -32.95 23.82 6.11
C ILE A 34 -34.09 23.76 7.13
N ALA A 35 -35.02 22.82 6.97
CA ALA A 35 -35.88 22.37 8.04
C ALA A 35 -35.20 21.19 8.73
N VAL A 36 -34.76 21.42 9.97
CA VAL A 36 -34.27 20.38 10.87
C VAL A 36 -35.48 19.61 11.38
N ASP A 37 -35.56 18.31 11.10
CA ASP A 37 -36.37 17.39 11.89
C ASP A 37 -35.52 16.17 12.28
N ASN A 38 -35.53 15.92 13.59
CA ASN A 38 -34.79 14.89 14.29
C ASN A 38 -35.74 13.71 14.53
N ASN A 39 -35.60 12.64 13.75
CA ASN A 39 -35.66 11.25 14.23
C ASN A 39 -35.72 10.26 13.06
N SER A 40 -34.85 9.25 13.09
CA SER A 40 -35.21 7.84 12.83
C SER A 40 -33.97 7.00 13.17
N VAL A 41 -33.96 6.22 14.26
CA VAL A 41 -34.61 4.91 14.39
C VAL A 41 -34.24 3.98 13.23
N PHE A 42 -33.48 2.95 13.60
CA PHE A 42 -32.86 1.94 12.76
C PHE A 42 -33.88 0.82 12.50
N THR A 43 -34.28 0.62 11.25
CA THR A 43 -34.98 -0.58 10.79
C THR A 43 -34.36 -1.09 9.49
N HIS A 44 -34.50 -2.40 9.31
CA HIS A 44 -33.65 -3.29 8.54
C HIS A 44 -34.26 -3.65 7.18
N ALA A 45 -33.36 -3.93 6.23
CA ALA A 45 -33.50 -4.74 5.02
C ALA A 45 -34.48 -4.27 3.93
N THR A 46 -33.94 -3.89 2.77
CA THR A 46 -33.84 -4.74 1.57
C THR A 46 -33.12 -3.99 0.45
N GLU A 47 -32.65 -4.76 -0.52
CA GLU A 47 -31.60 -4.52 -1.49
C GLU A 47 -31.88 -3.36 -2.47
N ASP A 48 -30.83 -2.57 -2.76
CA ASP A 48 -30.33 -2.16 -4.08
C ASP A 48 -29.67 -0.76 -4.00
N TYR A 49 -28.33 -0.70 -4.11
CA TYR A 49 -27.58 0.57 -4.05
C TYR A 49 -26.64 0.69 -5.25
N SER A 50 -27.19 1.19 -6.35
CA SER A 50 -26.48 2.10 -7.25
C SER A 50 -26.61 3.54 -6.73
N ALA A 51 -25.53 4.12 -6.22
CA ALA A 51 -25.09 5.51 -6.47
C ALA A 51 -24.04 5.97 -5.45
N LEU A 52 -22.85 6.23 -5.99
CA LEU A 52 -21.64 6.70 -5.34
C LEU A 52 -21.80 8.15 -4.83
N ASN A 53 -21.36 8.43 -3.61
CA ASN A 53 -20.98 9.78 -3.19
C ASN A 53 -19.50 9.79 -2.80
N ILE A 54 -18.64 9.95 -3.80
CA ILE A 54 -17.20 10.16 -3.62
C ILE A 54 -16.92 11.62 -4.01
N SER A 55 -16.67 12.43 -2.98
CA SER A 55 -16.20 13.81 -3.11
C SER A 55 -14.80 13.84 -3.71
N ASN A 56 -14.73 14.11 -5.02
CA ASN A 56 -13.49 14.30 -5.77
C ASN A 56 -12.78 15.59 -5.34
N ARG A 57 -11.72 15.47 -4.54
CA ARG A 57 -10.70 16.53 -4.39
C ARG A 57 -9.55 16.23 -5.35
N SER A 58 -9.54 16.92 -6.49
CA SER A 58 -8.44 16.90 -7.45
C SER A 58 -7.14 17.42 -6.81
N LYS A 59 -6.11 16.57 -6.81
CA LYS A 59 -4.71 17.00 -6.69
C LYS A 59 -4.03 16.73 -8.04
N GLU A 60 -3.69 17.83 -8.68
CA GLU A 60 -2.90 17.92 -9.90
C GLU A 60 -1.49 17.37 -9.65
N ASN A 61 -1.12 16.31 -10.36
CA ASN A 61 0.24 15.78 -10.39
C ASN A 61 0.86 16.16 -11.74
N SER A 62 1.67 17.21 -11.78
CA SER A 62 2.51 17.57 -12.92
C SER A 62 3.68 16.59 -13.02
N LYS A 63 3.71 15.78 -14.09
CA LYS A 63 4.80 14.87 -14.41
C LYS A 63 5.79 15.57 -15.34
N THR A 64 6.94 15.98 -14.83
CA THR A 64 8.02 16.59 -15.64
C THR A 64 8.98 15.50 -16.11
N ARG A 65 9.04 15.26 -17.42
CA ARG A 65 9.96 14.35 -18.12
C ARG A 65 10.98 15.20 -18.91
N PRO A 66 12.29 15.01 -18.75
CA PRO A 66 13.26 15.46 -19.73
C PRO A 66 13.58 14.34 -20.73
N GLU A 67 13.43 14.62 -22.02
CA GLU A 67 14.07 13.89 -23.13
C GLU A 67 15.46 14.46 -23.36
N GLN A 68 16.49 13.61 -23.50
CA GLN A 68 17.57 13.79 -24.49
C GLN A 68 18.11 12.43 -24.95
N GLN A 69 18.52 12.40 -26.22
CA GLN A 69 18.63 11.26 -27.13
C GLN A 69 19.98 10.51 -27.08
N THR A 70 19.86 9.20 -27.31
CA THR A 70 20.67 8.22 -28.07
C THR A 70 22.16 8.47 -28.41
N SER A 71 23.03 7.51 -28.07
CA SER A 71 23.97 6.88 -29.03
C SER A 71 24.46 5.51 -28.51
N ASN A 72 24.61 4.57 -29.46
CA ASN A 72 24.86 3.13 -29.29
C ASN A 72 26.29 2.79 -28.84
N GLN A 73 26.47 1.67 -28.14
CA GLN A 73 27.35 0.58 -28.57
C GLN A 73 27.10 -0.72 -27.77
N LEU A 74 26.92 -1.82 -28.51
CA LEU A 74 26.86 -3.19 -27.99
C LEU A 74 28.26 -3.65 -27.54
N GLY A 75 28.32 -4.28 -26.37
CA GLY A 75 29.46 -5.07 -25.91
C GLY A 75 28.97 -6.05 -24.84
N ALA A 76 28.90 -7.33 -25.20
CA ALA A 76 28.48 -8.41 -24.32
C ALA A 76 29.52 -8.67 -23.21
N HIS A 77 29.11 -8.61 -21.95
CA HIS A 77 29.87 -9.16 -20.83
C HIS A 77 28.95 -9.89 -19.84
N SER A 78 29.34 -11.13 -19.55
CA SER A 78 28.75 -12.11 -18.62
C SER A 78 28.44 -11.59 -17.20
N PRO A 79 27.61 -12.30 -16.42
CA PRO A 79 27.25 -11.91 -15.07
C PRO A 79 28.47 -12.08 -14.14
N LYS A 80 28.99 -10.98 -13.62
CA LYS A 80 29.86 -10.97 -12.44
C LYS A 80 28.96 -10.91 -11.22
N ASN A 81 29.04 -11.94 -10.39
CA ASN A 81 28.60 -11.89 -9.00
C ASN A 81 29.55 -10.93 -8.28
N GLU A 82 29.05 -9.79 -7.82
CA GLU A 82 29.80 -8.92 -6.92
C GLU A 82 28.97 -8.75 -5.64
N ASP A 83 29.48 -9.35 -4.57
CA ASP A 83 29.21 -8.97 -3.19
C ASP A 83 29.61 -7.50 -3.01
N ASP A 84 28.63 -6.61 -3.11
CA ASP A 84 28.78 -5.19 -2.79
C ASP A 84 28.65 -5.00 -1.27
N HIS A 85 29.75 -5.21 -0.54
CA HIS A 85 29.90 -4.70 0.82
C HIS A 85 30.18 -3.19 0.76
N SER A 86 29.10 -2.44 0.58
CA SER A 86 29.03 -0.99 0.82
C SER A 86 29.23 -0.71 2.32
N PRO A 87 29.95 0.36 2.73
CA PRO A 87 30.29 0.61 4.13
C PRO A 87 29.02 0.74 4.97
N GLU A 88 28.87 -0.21 5.89
CA GLU A 88 27.69 -0.45 6.71
C GLU A 88 27.41 0.77 7.60
N SER A 89 26.49 1.61 7.17
CA SER A 89 25.89 2.63 8.03
C SER A 89 25.38 1.94 9.31
N PRO A 90 25.63 2.46 10.53
CA PRO A 90 25.37 1.74 11.77
C PRO A 90 23.91 1.29 11.84
N GLN A 91 23.70 -0.02 11.90
CA GLN A 91 22.38 -0.62 12.02
C GLN A 91 21.72 -0.19 13.33
N LYS A 92 20.40 -0.05 13.35
CA LYS A 92 19.70 0.34 14.57
C LYS A 92 19.60 -0.84 15.54
N THR A 93 19.95 -0.62 16.80
CA THR A 93 19.80 -1.60 17.89
C THR A 93 18.35 -1.63 18.40
N VAL A 94 17.77 -2.83 18.47
CA VAL A 94 16.39 -3.08 18.91
C VAL A 94 16.41 -4.17 19.99
N HIS A 95 16.03 -3.78 21.21
CA HIS A 95 15.90 -4.72 22.32
C HIS A 95 14.57 -5.48 22.24
N ILE A 96 14.64 -6.80 22.33
CA ILE A 96 13.48 -7.68 22.20
C ILE A 96 13.49 -8.77 23.27
N LYS A 97 12.30 -9.29 23.58
CA LYS A 97 12.16 -10.47 24.43
C LYS A 97 12.64 -11.74 23.70
N PRO A 98 13.16 -12.76 24.43
CA PRO A 98 13.62 -14.02 23.83
C PRO A 98 12.56 -14.70 22.94
N SER A 99 11.28 -14.60 23.32
CA SER A 99 10.17 -15.20 22.58
C SER A 99 9.92 -14.57 21.21
N SER A 100 10.41 -13.36 20.96
CA SER A 100 10.20 -12.61 19.73
C SER A 100 11.31 -12.81 18.70
N LEU A 101 12.49 -13.21 19.15
CA LEU A 101 13.64 -13.48 18.29
C LEU A 101 13.32 -14.48 17.16
N PRO A 102 12.76 -15.68 17.40
CA PRO A 102 12.51 -16.63 16.30
C PRO A 102 11.51 -16.09 15.27
N ILE A 103 10.63 -15.18 15.66
CA ILE A 103 9.64 -14.57 14.77
C ILE A 103 10.31 -13.52 13.89
N LEU A 104 11.13 -12.64 14.49
CA LEU A 104 11.84 -11.57 13.79
C LEU A 104 12.97 -12.12 12.90
N SER A 105 13.65 -13.20 13.30
CA SER A 105 14.63 -13.89 12.45
C SER A 105 14.02 -14.44 11.17
N ARG A 106 12.73 -14.84 11.19
CA ARG A 106 12.02 -15.28 9.97
C ARG A 106 11.68 -14.13 9.02
N VAL A 107 11.58 -12.90 9.53
CA VAL A 107 11.41 -11.69 8.73
C VAL A 107 12.68 -11.36 7.93
N PHE A 108 13.85 -11.72 8.48
CA PHE A 108 15.17 -11.55 7.89
C PHE A 108 15.89 -12.91 7.78
N PRO A 109 15.40 -13.83 6.93
CA PRO A 109 15.95 -15.18 6.83
C PRO A 109 17.33 -15.18 6.15
N THR A 110 18.27 -15.98 6.66
CA THR A 110 19.60 -16.17 6.06
C THR A 110 19.77 -17.56 5.47
N THR A 111 19.06 -18.55 6.03
CA THR A 111 19.16 -19.95 5.60
C THR A 111 17.93 -20.39 4.82
N PHE A 112 18.11 -21.35 3.92
CA PHE A 112 16.98 -21.92 3.15
C PHE A 112 15.90 -22.54 4.05
N ASN A 113 16.27 -23.15 5.18
CA ASN A 113 15.30 -23.76 6.10
C ASN A 113 14.35 -22.72 6.73
N GLU A 114 14.86 -21.54 7.08
CA GLU A 114 14.03 -20.43 7.56
C GLU A 114 13.05 -19.94 6.47
N HIS A 115 13.42 -20.05 5.20
CA HIS A 115 12.54 -19.75 4.07
C HIS A 115 11.44 -20.82 3.88
N ALA A 116 11.71 -22.08 4.21
CA ALA A 116 10.74 -23.17 4.11
C ALA A 116 9.83 -23.32 5.36
N SER A 117 9.90 -22.36 6.30
CA SER A 117 9.17 -22.41 7.55
C SER A 117 7.64 -22.29 7.37
N LYS A 118 6.89 -22.99 8.23
CA LYS A 118 5.42 -23.00 8.25
C LYS A 118 4.83 -21.58 8.34
N PRO A 119 3.64 -21.31 7.76
CA PRO A 119 2.99 -20.01 7.86
C PRO A 119 2.93 -19.48 9.29
N LEU A 120 3.26 -18.19 9.47
CA LEU A 120 3.33 -17.55 10.78
C LEU A 120 1.95 -17.02 11.18
N ASP A 121 1.55 -17.17 12.44
CA ASP A 121 0.31 -16.57 12.92
C ASP A 121 0.40 -15.04 13.00
N TRP A 122 -0.62 -14.33 12.50
CA TRP A 122 -0.66 -12.88 12.52
C TRP A 122 -0.53 -12.30 13.93
N ARG A 123 -1.22 -12.87 14.93
CA ARG A 123 -1.14 -12.35 16.31
C ARG A 123 0.26 -12.52 16.90
N THR A 124 0.92 -13.60 16.55
CA THR A 124 2.31 -13.86 16.94
C THR A 124 3.26 -12.81 16.35
N PHE A 125 3.08 -12.47 15.07
CA PHE A 125 3.82 -11.37 14.44
C PHE A 125 3.56 -10.01 15.10
N VAL A 126 2.29 -9.67 15.36
CA VAL A 126 1.92 -8.41 16.04
C VAL A 126 2.56 -8.33 17.42
N THR A 127 2.58 -9.43 18.17
CA THR A 127 3.22 -9.50 19.49
C THR A 127 4.73 -9.30 19.41
N ALA A 128 5.39 -9.90 18.42
CA ALA A 128 6.82 -9.70 18.20
C ALA A 128 7.16 -8.24 17.86
N MET A 129 6.36 -7.62 16.98
CA MET A 129 6.52 -6.19 16.66
C MET A 129 6.32 -5.31 17.90
N LYS A 130 5.34 -5.64 18.77
CA LYS A 130 5.13 -4.92 20.03
C LYS A 130 6.32 -5.03 20.97
N ASN A 131 6.86 -6.23 21.13
CA ASN A 131 8.07 -6.43 21.94
C ASN A 131 9.30 -5.72 21.37
N ALA A 132 9.30 -5.41 20.07
CA ALA A 132 10.35 -4.66 19.39
C ALA A 132 10.10 -3.14 19.35
N GLY A 133 9.22 -2.62 20.22
CA GLY A 133 9.00 -1.18 20.38
C GLY A 133 7.94 -0.57 19.46
N PHE A 134 7.04 -1.38 18.89
CA PHE A 134 5.89 -0.86 18.16
C PHE A 134 4.60 -0.87 18.97
N THR A 135 3.74 0.12 18.75
CA THR A 135 2.32 0.07 19.13
C THR A 135 1.50 -0.25 17.88
N ALA A 136 0.62 -1.26 17.98
CA ALA A 136 -0.26 -1.68 16.88
C ALA A 136 -1.68 -1.17 17.12
N ALA A 137 -2.27 -0.53 16.11
CA ALA A 137 -3.64 -0.04 16.12
C ALA A 137 -4.32 -0.33 14.77
N GLU A 138 -5.59 -0.74 14.81
CA GLU A 138 -6.39 -0.92 13.60
C GLU A 138 -6.62 0.44 12.92
N SER A 139 -6.44 0.48 11.61
CA SER A 139 -6.52 1.70 10.80
C SER A 139 -7.65 1.65 9.76
N GLY A 140 -8.65 0.78 9.98
CA GLY A 140 -9.78 0.52 9.10
C GLY A 140 -9.60 -0.73 8.23
N GLY A 141 -10.66 -1.53 8.10
CA GLY A 141 -10.61 -2.82 7.41
C GLY A 141 -9.56 -3.75 8.05
N SER A 142 -8.84 -4.52 7.23
CA SER A 142 -7.73 -5.38 7.68
C SER A 142 -6.40 -4.63 7.86
N ALA A 143 -6.37 -3.30 7.75
CA ALA A 143 -5.12 -2.55 7.85
C ALA A 143 -4.76 -2.32 9.33
N VAL A 144 -3.55 -2.73 9.72
CA VAL A 144 -3.00 -2.47 11.05
C VAL A 144 -1.79 -1.55 10.93
N ARG A 145 -1.86 -0.43 11.64
CA ARG A 145 -0.81 0.57 11.75
C ARG A 145 0.08 0.25 12.93
N PHE A 146 1.38 0.16 12.66
CA PHE A 146 2.44 0.03 13.64
C PHE A 146 3.16 1.36 13.77
N LEU A 147 3.12 1.96 14.96
CA LEU A 147 3.85 3.16 15.32
C LEU A 147 5.07 2.78 16.17
N ASN A 148 6.28 3.14 15.74
CA ASN A 148 7.49 2.87 16.52
C ASN A 148 7.57 3.91 17.66
N THR A 149 7.58 3.44 18.91
CA THR A 149 7.60 4.30 20.10
C THR A 149 9.00 4.75 20.50
N VAL A 150 10.04 4.13 19.95
CA VAL A 150 11.45 4.41 20.27
C VAL A 150 12.00 5.49 19.35
N ASP A 151 11.87 5.28 18.04
CA ASP A 151 12.48 6.13 17.02
C ASP A 151 11.47 7.04 16.30
N GLY A 152 10.18 6.85 16.57
CA GLY A 152 9.12 7.41 15.74
C GLY A 152 9.02 6.73 14.37
N GLY A 153 8.09 7.22 13.55
CA GLY A 153 7.78 6.62 12.26
C GLY A 153 6.70 5.54 12.35
N ARG A 154 6.10 5.23 11.20
CA ARG A 154 4.95 4.32 11.12
C ARG A 154 5.03 3.43 9.89
N ILE A 155 4.47 2.24 10.02
CA ILE A 155 4.26 1.33 8.90
C ILE A 155 2.88 0.68 9.00
N VAL A 156 2.28 0.39 7.86
CA VAL A 156 0.99 -0.28 7.78
C VAL A 156 1.17 -1.61 7.07
N PHE A 157 0.66 -2.66 7.71
CA PHE A 157 0.55 -4.00 7.15
C PHE A 157 -0.92 -4.41 7.17
N HIS A 158 -1.33 -5.15 6.15
CA HIS A 158 -2.66 -5.74 6.12
C HIS A 158 -2.61 -7.10 6.79
N GLU A 159 -3.55 -7.33 7.70
CA GLU A 159 -3.84 -8.65 8.24
C GLU A 159 -4.24 -9.59 7.08
N PRO A 160 -3.59 -10.74 6.94
CA PRO A 160 -3.94 -11.72 5.92
C PRO A 160 -5.38 -12.22 6.09
N HIS A 161 -6.11 -12.34 4.98
CA HIS A 161 -7.47 -12.87 4.92
C HIS A 161 -7.60 -13.77 3.68
N PRO A 162 -8.35 -14.91 3.70
CA PRO A 162 -9.33 -15.37 4.70
C PRO A 162 -8.74 -15.84 6.03
N THR A 163 -7.55 -16.43 6.00
CA THR A 163 -6.89 -16.99 7.18
C THR A 163 -5.82 -16.02 7.66
N ALA A 164 -5.79 -15.70 8.96
CA ALA A 164 -4.82 -14.80 9.59
C ALA A 164 -3.40 -15.44 9.73
N LYS A 165 -2.91 -16.05 8.65
CA LYS A 165 -1.59 -16.66 8.52
C LYS A 165 -0.77 -15.87 7.50
N ILE A 166 0.47 -15.58 7.87
CA ILE A 166 1.43 -14.85 7.06
C ILE A 166 2.31 -15.86 6.35
N GLU A 167 2.22 -15.87 5.02
CA GLU A 167 3.11 -16.65 4.17
C GLU A 167 4.52 -16.06 4.12
N GLN A 168 5.53 -16.89 3.85
CA GLN A 168 6.93 -16.46 3.86
C GLN A 168 7.21 -15.34 2.84
N SER A 169 6.56 -15.36 1.68
CA SER A 169 6.70 -14.32 0.64
C SER A 169 6.26 -12.94 1.16
N MET A 170 5.15 -12.90 1.90
CA MET A 170 4.63 -11.69 2.53
C MET A 170 5.56 -11.22 3.65
N LEU A 171 6.02 -12.15 4.50
CA LEU A 171 6.94 -11.85 5.58
C LEU A 171 8.25 -11.23 5.06
N ARG A 172 8.77 -11.74 3.94
CA ARG A 172 9.96 -11.18 3.28
C ARG A 172 9.72 -9.78 2.72
N ALA A 173 8.56 -9.54 2.10
CA ALA A 173 8.19 -8.21 1.63
C ALA A 173 8.12 -7.20 2.78
N TRP A 174 7.61 -7.63 3.94
CA TRP A 174 7.59 -6.81 5.15
C TRP A 174 8.98 -6.57 5.72
N GLY A 175 9.85 -7.59 5.76
CA GLY A 175 11.24 -7.44 6.16
C GLY A 175 12.00 -6.40 5.34
N LYS A 176 11.84 -6.43 4.01
CA LYS A 176 12.40 -5.39 3.12
C LYS A 176 11.90 -3.97 3.47
N ARG A 177 10.61 -3.84 3.79
CA ARG A 177 10.04 -2.54 4.20
C ARG A 177 10.59 -2.10 5.56
N LEU A 178 10.74 -3.02 6.50
CA LEU A 178 11.32 -2.73 7.81
C LEU A 178 12.79 -2.31 7.70
N GLY A 179 13.58 -3.00 6.88
CA GLY A 179 14.95 -2.62 6.57
C GLY A 179 15.04 -1.25 5.91
N LYS A 180 14.16 -0.95 4.94
CA LYS A 180 14.17 0.35 4.26
C LYS A 180 13.82 1.53 5.19
N TRP A 181 12.76 1.38 5.99
CA TRP A 181 12.20 2.52 6.75
C TRP A 181 12.74 2.64 8.17
N PHE A 182 13.17 1.54 8.77
CA PHE A 182 13.66 1.50 10.15
C PHE A 182 15.12 1.05 10.23
N ARG A 183 15.77 0.72 9.10
CA ARG A 183 17.16 0.24 9.06
C ARG A 183 17.37 -1.01 9.92
N TRP A 184 16.32 -1.85 9.98
CA TRP A 184 16.34 -3.12 10.65
C TRP A 184 16.94 -4.21 9.75
N ALA A 185 17.83 -4.99 10.32
CA ALA A 185 18.35 -6.23 9.77
C ALA A 185 18.39 -7.28 10.89
N ARG A 186 18.97 -8.45 10.61
CA ARG A 186 19.03 -9.52 11.60
C ARG A 186 19.87 -9.13 12.80
N GLU A 187 20.95 -8.40 12.56
CA GLU A 187 21.94 -7.96 13.55
C GLU A 187 21.42 -6.79 14.41
N SER A 188 20.27 -6.22 14.03
CA SER A 188 19.58 -5.19 14.80
C SER A 188 18.98 -5.72 16.11
N PHE A 189 18.72 -7.03 16.25
CA PHE A 189 17.94 -7.56 17.37
C PHE A 189 18.81 -8.09 18.51
N PHE A 190 18.60 -7.54 19.71
CA PHE A 190 19.29 -7.96 20.93
C PHE A 190 18.29 -8.48 21.95
N VAL A 191 18.55 -9.67 22.48
CA VAL A 191 17.69 -10.28 23.50
C VAL A 191 17.97 -9.64 24.86
N THR A 192 16.92 -9.20 25.56
CA THR A 192 16.98 -8.61 26.91
C THR A 192 16.00 -9.31 27.83
#